data_AF-A0A916E2J1-F1
#
_entry.id   AF-A0A916E2J1-F1
#
_cell.length_a   1.000
_cell.length_b   1.000
_cell.length_c   1.000
_cell.angle_alpha   90.00
_cell.angle_beta   90.00
_cell.angle_gamma   90.00
#
_symmetry.space_group_name_H-M   'P 1'
#
loop_
_entity.id
_entity.type
_entity.pdbx_description
1 polymer ?
#
loop_
_entity_poly.entity_id
_entity_poly.type
_entity_poly.pdbx_seq_one_letter_code
_entity_poly.pdbx_strand_id
1 'polypeptide(L)'
;MKAISLCQRERIFTLLQEGYSSREVAFREKVSHVSVLRIKKKKEKTGHFDVVPRPGRPRILTERHDRNIAKLIKTVRRSLRKQGLVSRVKKRKPLLLKRHRIARKKFAQKYRNWTIEDWHKVVWSDEIKPTVKFGGGSIMIWGCMGAFGVGKYCKIDGRMDGELYREILEEEFLGTLSECDLSVDDVIFQQDNDPKHTANKTYEWFKDNDVEILDWPAQSPDLNPIEHLWNEIDCRLRQLPGNITSKDDLWDKVQLVWNQIDVDFCLKLIDTMPQRIKDVLRAGGGYTEW
;
A
#
# COMPACT_ATOMS: atom_id res chain seq x y z
N MET A 1 -18.89 20.40 -32.77
CA MET A 1 -19.12 21.71 -33.44
C MET A 1 -17.77 22.38 -33.65
N LYS A 2 -17.38 22.69 -34.88
CA LYS A 2 -16.14 23.46 -35.16
C LYS A 2 -16.28 24.87 -34.58
N ALA A 3 -15.26 25.34 -33.86
CA ALA A 3 -15.23 26.69 -33.33
C ALA A 3 -15.08 27.69 -34.49
N ILE A 4 -15.97 28.68 -34.56
CA ILE A 4 -15.90 29.76 -35.57
C ILE A 4 -14.73 30.68 -35.18
N SER A 5 -13.73 30.76 -36.06
CA SER A 5 -12.52 31.57 -35.85
C SER A 5 -12.82 33.07 -35.84
N LEU A 6 -11.92 33.88 -35.30
CA LEU A 6 -12.08 35.34 -35.24
C LEU A 6 -12.18 35.95 -36.65
N CYS A 7 -11.28 35.55 -37.55
CA CYS A 7 -11.32 35.94 -38.97
C CYS A 7 -12.65 35.55 -39.65
N GLN A 8 -13.20 34.37 -39.34
CA GLN A 8 -14.49 33.96 -39.88
C GLN A 8 -15.65 34.81 -39.33
N ARG A 9 -15.60 35.26 -38.07
CA ARG A 9 -16.60 36.19 -37.50
C ARG A 9 -16.55 37.57 -38.15
N GLU A 10 -15.35 38.05 -38.46
CA GLU A 10 -15.16 39.32 -39.17
C GLU A 10 -15.73 39.24 -40.58
N ARG A 11 -15.39 38.20 -41.35
CA ARG A 11 -15.96 37.96 -42.69
C ARG A 11 -17.49 37.89 -42.67
N ILE A 12 -18.07 37.17 -41.70
CA ILE A 12 -19.52 37.12 -41.49
C ILE A 12 -20.12 38.52 -41.28
N PHE A 13 -19.46 39.36 -40.49
CA PHE A 13 -19.96 40.70 -40.21
C PHE A 13 -19.81 41.65 -41.40
N THR A 14 -18.70 41.58 -42.14
CA THR A 14 -18.50 42.35 -43.37
C THR A 14 -19.59 42.03 -44.40
N LEU A 15 -19.86 40.75 -44.65
CA LEU A 15 -20.92 40.33 -45.59
C LEU A 15 -22.31 40.84 -45.16
N LEU A 16 -22.58 40.93 -43.85
CA LEU A 16 -23.83 41.51 -43.36
C LEU A 16 -23.92 43.04 -43.57
N GLN A 17 -22.79 43.75 -43.55
CA GLN A 17 -22.73 45.20 -43.84
C GLN A 17 -22.86 45.48 -45.34
N GLU A 18 -22.35 44.58 -46.19
CA GLU A 18 -22.51 44.62 -47.65
C GLU A 18 -23.95 44.33 -48.13
N GLY A 19 -24.88 44.05 -47.21
CA GLY A 19 -26.30 43.89 -47.51
C GLY A 19 -26.76 42.45 -47.78
N TYR A 20 -25.87 41.45 -47.67
CA TYR A 20 -26.28 40.05 -47.80
C TYR A 20 -27.21 39.62 -46.66
N SER A 21 -28.22 38.79 -46.97
CA SER A 21 -29.12 38.28 -45.95
C SER A 21 -28.40 37.33 -44.99
N SER A 22 -28.84 37.26 -43.73
CA SER A 22 -28.20 36.39 -42.74
C SER A 22 -28.22 34.90 -43.13
N ARG A 23 -29.18 34.47 -43.96
CA ARG A 23 -29.25 33.09 -44.48
C ARG A 23 -28.21 32.83 -45.58
N GLU A 24 -27.98 33.79 -46.47
CA GLU A 24 -26.94 33.69 -47.50
C GLU A 24 -25.55 33.69 -46.88
N VAL A 25 -25.29 34.54 -45.88
CA VAL A 25 -24.02 34.56 -45.14
C VAL A 25 -23.78 33.23 -44.43
N ALA A 26 -24.83 32.65 -43.84
CA ALA A 26 -24.75 31.34 -43.20
C ALA A 26 -24.37 30.22 -44.18
N PHE A 27 -24.96 30.23 -45.38
CA PHE A 27 -24.65 29.28 -46.45
C PHE A 27 -23.20 29.43 -46.96
N ARG A 28 -22.77 30.67 -47.26
CA ARG A 28 -21.41 30.97 -47.75
C ARG A 28 -20.33 30.58 -46.76
N GLU A 29 -20.52 30.93 -45.50
CA GLU A 29 -19.55 30.69 -44.44
C GLU A 29 -19.66 29.31 -43.79
N LYS A 30 -20.59 28.46 -44.27
CA LYS A 30 -20.85 27.11 -43.74
C LYS A 30 -21.06 27.10 -42.23
N VAL A 31 -21.80 28.09 -41.72
CA VAL A 31 -22.16 28.23 -40.30
C VAL A 31 -23.67 28.22 -40.13
N SER A 32 -24.16 27.85 -38.94
CA SER A 32 -25.59 27.96 -38.65
C SER A 32 -26.07 29.42 -38.73
N HIS A 33 -27.24 29.63 -39.32
CA HIS A 33 -27.95 30.91 -39.32
C HIS A 33 -28.06 31.53 -37.91
N VAL A 34 -28.26 30.71 -36.87
CA VAL A 34 -28.32 31.18 -35.47
C VAL A 34 -26.96 31.74 -35.01
N SER A 35 -25.85 31.14 -35.45
CA SER A 35 -24.52 31.64 -35.14
C SER A 35 -24.25 32.99 -35.79
N VAL A 36 -24.69 33.20 -37.04
CA VAL A 36 -24.61 34.49 -37.74
C VAL A 36 -25.34 35.59 -36.96
N LEU A 37 -26.58 35.33 -36.54
CA LEU A 37 -27.36 36.26 -35.73
C LEU A 37 -26.72 36.56 -34.37
N ARG A 38 -26.17 35.53 -33.69
CA ARG A 38 -25.45 35.71 -32.42
C ARG A 38 -24.17 36.54 -32.58
N ILE A 39 -23.44 36.35 -33.68
CA ILE A 39 -22.22 37.11 -33.99
C ILE A 39 -22.56 38.59 -34.24
N LYS A 40 -23.59 38.87 -35.05
CA LYS A 40 -24.09 40.24 -35.30
C LYS A 40 -24.47 40.93 -33.98
N LYS A 41 -25.34 40.29 -33.20
CA LYS A 41 -25.81 40.82 -31.90
C LYS A 41 -24.67 41.04 -30.91
N LYS A 42 -23.65 40.16 -30.91
CA LYS A 42 -22.45 40.34 -30.08
C LYS A 42 -21.66 41.56 -30.51
N LYS A 43 -21.39 41.74 -31.82
CA LYS A 43 -20.65 42.89 -32.36
C LYS A 43 -21.34 44.22 -32.06
N GLU A 44 -22.66 44.28 -32.20
CA GLU A 44 -23.47 45.45 -31.87
C GLU A 44 -23.42 45.79 -30.36
N LYS A 45 -23.34 44.78 -29.49
CA LYS A 45 -23.31 44.96 -28.04
C LYS A 45 -21.93 45.32 -27.49
N THR A 46 -20.86 44.65 -27.96
CA THR A 46 -19.52 44.77 -27.37
C THR A 46 -18.53 45.52 -28.27
N GLY A 47 -18.85 45.77 -29.54
CA GLY A 47 -17.93 46.40 -30.50
C GLY A 47 -16.79 45.50 -31.00
N HIS A 48 -16.52 44.37 -30.33
CA HIS A 48 -15.46 43.41 -30.67
C HIS A 48 -15.92 41.95 -30.60
N PHE A 49 -15.17 41.03 -31.25
CA PHE A 49 -15.51 39.59 -31.30
C PHE A 49 -14.81 38.74 -30.24
N ASP A 50 -13.93 39.35 -29.42
CA ASP A 50 -13.03 38.63 -28.53
C ASP A 50 -13.76 37.71 -27.56
N VAL A 51 -13.10 36.61 -27.26
CA VAL A 51 -13.57 35.65 -26.26
C VAL A 51 -13.08 36.14 -24.91
N VAL A 52 -13.95 36.81 -24.16
CA VAL A 52 -13.68 37.16 -22.76
C VAL A 52 -13.84 35.89 -21.91
N PRO A 53 -12.93 35.62 -20.95
CA PRO A 53 -13.10 34.53 -20.00
C PRO A 53 -14.46 34.64 -19.30
N ARG A 54 -15.13 33.50 -19.10
CA ARG A 54 -16.40 33.49 -18.36
C ARG A 54 -16.11 33.91 -16.91
N PRO A 55 -16.84 34.87 -16.33
CA PRO A 55 -16.66 35.19 -14.91
C PRO A 55 -17.01 33.94 -14.10
N GLY A 56 -16.00 33.36 -13.44
CA GLY A 56 -16.17 32.25 -12.51
C GLY A 56 -16.85 32.71 -11.23
N ARG A 57 -17.06 31.78 -10.29
CA ARG A 57 -17.54 32.12 -8.95
C ARG A 57 -16.59 33.16 -8.31
N PRO A 58 -17.10 34.28 -7.78
CA PRO A 58 -16.28 35.26 -7.08
C PRO A 58 -15.52 34.61 -5.92
N ARG A 59 -14.27 35.01 -5.73
CA ARG A 59 -13.45 34.51 -4.64
C ARG A 59 -13.96 35.06 -3.31
N ILE A 60 -14.20 34.17 -2.34
CA ILE A 60 -14.64 34.56 -0.98
C ILE A 60 -13.50 35.22 -0.20
N LEU A 61 -12.26 34.77 -0.43
CA LEU A 61 -11.07 35.28 0.26
C LEU A 61 -10.36 36.37 -0.54
N THR A 62 -9.97 37.44 0.15
CA THR A 62 -9.10 38.48 -0.41
C THR A 62 -7.64 38.06 -0.36
N GLU A 63 -6.78 38.67 -1.18
CA GLU A 63 -5.33 38.47 -1.11
C GLU A 63 -4.75 38.83 0.27
N ARG A 64 -5.39 39.76 0.99
CA ARG A 64 -5.01 40.10 2.36
C ARG A 64 -5.25 38.92 3.32
N HIS A 65 -6.37 38.21 3.17
CA HIS A 65 -6.64 37.01 3.95
C HIS A 65 -5.58 35.93 3.70
N ASP A 66 -5.20 35.69 2.44
CA ASP A 66 -4.16 34.70 2.11
C ASP A 66 -2.81 35.06 2.74
N ARG A 67 -2.41 36.33 2.66
CA ARG A 67 -1.16 36.81 3.27
C ARG A 67 -1.17 36.63 4.79
N ASN A 68 -2.31 36.89 5.44
CA ASN A 68 -2.48 36.69 6.87
C ASN A 68 -2.42 35.20 7.24
N ILE A 69 -3.11 34.33 6.50
CA ILE A 69 -3.08 32.88 6.70
C ILE A 69 -1.65 32.35 6.52
N ALA A 70 -0.93 32.78 5.47
CA ALA A 70 0.44 32.37 5.22
C ALA A 70 1.40 32.82 6.33
N LYS A 71 1.23 34.04 6.86
CA LYS A 71 1.99 34.53 8.03
C LYS A 71 1.68 33.71 9.27
N LEU A 72 0.41 33.43 9.56
CA LEU A 72 -0.01 32.63 10.70
C LEU A 72 0.58 31.21 10.65
N ILE A 73 0.51 30.55 9.49
CA ILE A 73 1.12 29.23 9.28
C ILE A 73 2.61 29.26 9.55
N LYS A 74 3.34 30.29 9.11
CA LYS A 74 4.78 30.45 9.40
C LYS A 74 5.02 30.60 10.91
N THR A 75 4.22 31.39 11.62
CA THR A 75 4.32 31.56 13.07
C THR A 75 4.06 30.26 13.82
N VAL A 76 2.98 29.55 13.49
CA VAL A 76 2.64 28.24 14.08
C VAL A 76 3.76 27.23 13.85
N ARG A 77 4.27 27.11 12.61
CA ARG A 77 5.38 26.20 12.29
C ARG A 77 6.65 26.53 13.07
N ARG A 78 6.99 27.80 13.26
CA ARG A 78 8.14 28.23 14.07
C ARG A 78 7.99 27.79 15.53
N SER A 79 6.81 28.02 16.11
CA SER A 79 6.52 27.61 17.49
C SER A 79 6.62 26.09 17.68
N LEU A 80 6.02 25.31 16.77
CA LEU A 80 6.09 23.85 16.80
C LEU A 80 7.53 23.34 16.69
N ARG A 81 8.33 23.89 15.78
CA ARG A 81 9.75 23.53 15.63
C ARG A 81 10.57 23.87 16.87
N LYS A 82 10.31 25.01 17.53
CA LYS A 82 10.97 25.38 18.80
C LYS A 82 10.71 24.35 19.90
N GLN A 83 9.57 23.65 19.85
CA GLN A 83 9.24 22.55 20.75
C GLN A 83 9.70 21.17 20.23
N GLY A 84 10.49 21.11 19.15
CA GLY A 84 10.93 19.85 18.54
C GLY A 84 9.85 19.11 17.74
N LEU A 85 8.67 19.71 17.54
CA LEU A 85 7.58 19.10 16.79
C LEU A 85 7.74 19.35 15.30
N VAL A 86 7.78 18.25 14.53
CA VAL A 86 7.87 18.26 13.07
C VAL A 86 6.67 17.58 12.45
N SER A 87 6.23 18.07 11.29
CA SER A 87 5.17 17.42 10.52
C SER A 87 5.65 16.04 10.05
N ARG A 88 4.87 14.99 10.31
CA ARG A 88 5.07 13.64 9.77
C ARG A 88 3.81 13.19 9.03
N VAL A 89 3.99 12.39 7.99
CA VAL A 89 2.88 11.69 7.35
C VAL A 89 2.48 10.53 8.25
N LYS A 90 1.19 10.43 8.60
CA LYS A 90 0.67 9.32 9.40
C LYS A 90 0.80 8.02 8.60
N LYS A 91 1.48 6.99 9.15
CA LYS A 91 1.52 5.64 8.57
C LYS A 91 0.08 5.12 8.43
N ARG A 92 -0.28 4.59 7.26
CA ARG A 92 -1.58 3.95 7.04
C ARG A 92 -1.54 2.56 7.69
N LYS A 93 -2.25 2.37 8.80
CA LYS A 93 -2.44 1.06 9.43
C LYS A 93 -3.96 0.75 9.46
N PRO A 94 -4.40 -0.51 9.32
CA PRO A 94 -5.80 -0.89 9.47
C PRO A 94 -6.37 -0.38 10.80
N LEU A 95 -7.67 -0.15 10.93
CA LEU A 95 -8.21 0.31 12.21
C LEU A 95 -8.30 -0.86 13.20
N LEU A 96 -7.54 -0.80 14.31
CA LEU A 96 -7.73 -1.75 15.41
C LEU A 96 -9.03 -1.46 16.17
N LEU A 97 -9.97 -2.40 16.07
CA LEU A 97 -11.18 -2.40 16.88
C LEU A 97 -10.82 -2.68 18.36
N LYS A 98 -11.73 -2.32 19.28
CA LYS A 98 -11.56 -2.57 20.73
C LYS A 98 -11.24 -4.04 21.02
N ARG A 99 -11.91 -4.97 20.32
CA ARG A 99 -11.66 -6.42 20.43
C ARG A 99 -10.23 -6.81 20.04
N HIS A 100 -9.67 -6.21 18.98
CA HIS A 100 -8.29 -6.50 18.54
C HIS A 100 -7.29 -6.00 19.60
N ARG A 101 -7.50 -4.80 20.14
CA ARG A 101 -6.65 -4.25 21.21
C ARG A 101 -6.66 -5.13 22.47
N ILE A 102 -7.83 -5.63 22.87
CA ILE A 102 -7.95 -6.55 24.01
C ILE A 102 -7.20 -7.85 23.73
N ALA A 103 -7.39 -8.46 22.55
CA ALA A 103 -6.71 -9.70 22.17
C ALA A 103 -5.17 -9.52 22.14
N ARG A 104 -4.68 -8.47 21.48
CA ARG A 104 -3.25 -8.12 21.44
C ARG A 104 -2.67 -7.89 22.83
N LYS A 105 -3.39 -7.19 23.72
CA LYS A 105 -2.96 -6.98 25.09
C LYS A 105 -2.90 -8.30 25.88
N LYS A 106 -3.90 -9.18 25.71
CA LYS A 106 -3.92 -10.50 26.35
C LYS A 106 -2.74 -11.37 25.90
N PHE A 107 -2.47 -11.42 24.59
CA PHE A 107 -1.30 -12.09 24.03
C PHE A 107 -0.01 -11.57 24.67
N ALA A 108 0.18 -10.25 24.67
CA ALA A 108 1.37 -9.63 25.26
C ALA A 108 1.47 -9.82 26.79
N GLN A 109 0.35 -10.02 27.49
CA GLN A 109 0.35 -10.38 28.91
C GLN A 109 0.75 -11.84 29.14
N LYS A 110 0.26 -12.76 28.30
CA LYS A 110 0.57 -14.19 28.34
C LYS A 110 2.06 -14.45 28.17
N TYR A 111 2.66 -13.81 27.17
CA TYR A 111 4.08 -13.98 26.80
C TYR A 111 5.01 -12.91 27.37
N ARG A 112 4.57 -12.20 28.41
CA ARG A 112 5.37 -11.11 29.01
C ARG A 112 6.71 -11.59 29.56
N ASN A 113 6.74 -12.80 30.08
CA ASN A 113 7.89 -13.36 30.81
C ASN A 113 8.70 -14.36 29.97
N TRP A 114 8.33 -14.57 28.71
CA TRP A 114 9.12 -15.40 27.79
C TRP A 114 10.50 -14.78 27.57
N THR A 115 11.52 -15.62 27.66
CA THR A 115 12.90 -15.24 27.39
C THR A 115 13.17 -15.23 25.89
N ILE A 116 14.36 -14.78 25.50
CA ILE A 116 14.77 -14.79 24.09
C ILE A 116 14.83 -16.24 23.58
N GLU A 117 15.30 -17.17 24.41
CA GLU A 117 15.39 -18.59 24.11
C GLU A 117 14.01 -19.23 23.90
N ASP A 118 12.97 -18.79 24.63
CA ASP A 118 11.59 -19.22 24.37
C ASP A 118 11.14 -18.74 22.97
N TRP A 119 11.45 -17.50 22.60
CA TRP A 119 11.14 -16.97 21.26
C TRP A 119 11.95 -17.62 20.15
N HIS A 120 13.14 -18.14 20.45
CA HIS A 120 13.97 -18.86 19.46
C HIS A 120 13.35 -20.18 19.01
N LYS A 121 12.45 -20.77 19.82
CA LYS A 121 11.68 -21.96 19.44
C LYS A 121 10.57 -21.67 18.44
N VAL A 122 10.21 -20.39 18.23
CA VAL A 122 9.09 -20.04 17.36
C VAL A 122 9.55 -20.01 15.89
N VAL A 123 8.85 -20.78 15.05
CA VAL A 123 8.94 -20.70 13.60
C VAL A 123 7.87 -19.74 13.10
N TRP A 124 8.31 -18.65 12.49
CA TRP A 124 7.46 -17.58 11.97
C TRP A 124 7.16 -17.86 10.50
N SER A 125 5.89 -17.78 10.10
CA SER A 125 5.48 -17.96 8.71
C SER A 125 4.54 -16.84 8.27
N ASP A 126 4.58 -16.52 6.97
CA ASP A 126 3.64 -15.58 6.35
C ASP A 126 3.66 -15.70 4.82
N GLU A 127 2.63 -15.13 4.18
CA GLU A 127 2.58 -14.96 2.74
C GLU A 127 2.78 -13.50 2.32
N ILE A 128 3.57 -13.29 1.27
CA ILE A 128 3.67 -11.99 0.60
C ILE A 128 3.23 -12.10 -0.87
N LYS A 129 2.71 -10.99 -1.39
CA LYS A 129 2.33 -10.86 -2.80
C LYS A 129 3.10 -9.73 -3.49
N PRO A 130 4.40 -9.90 -3.80
CA PRO A 130 5.17 -8.88 -4.49
C PRO A 130 4.65 -8.65 -5.91
N THR A 131 4.76 -7.41 -6.38
CA THR A 131 4.23 -6.97 -7.68
C THR A 131 5.36 -6.50 -8.59
N VAL A 132 5.33 -6.91 -9.85
CA VAL A 132 6.15 -6.35 -10.91
C VAL A 132 5.62 -4.95 -11.26
N LYS A 133 6.52 -4.00 -11.48
CA LYS A 133 6.15 -2.63 -11.84
C LYS A 133 5.36 -2.58 -13.16
N PHE A 134 4.60 -1.50 -13.35
CA PHE A 134 3.87 -1.20 -14.59
C PHE A 134 2.86 -2.27 -15.03
N GLY A 135 2.31 -3.04 -14.09
CA GLY A 135 1.27 -4.03 -14.40
C GLY A 135 1.80 -5.38 -14.89
N GLY A 136 3.10 -5.68 -14.70
CA GLY A 136 3.69 -6.98 -15.02
C GLY A 136 3.19 -8.17 -14.19
N GLY A 137 2.18 -7.95 -13.34
CA GLY A 137 1.56 -8.95 -12.48
C GLY A 137 2.19 -9.08 -11.10
N SER A 138 1.78 -10.12 -10.38
CA SER A 138 2.25 -10.43 -9.04
C SER A 138 2.45 -11.94 -8.90
N ILE A 139 3.37 -12.33 -8.03
CA ILE A 139 3.50 -13.70 -7.54
C ILE A 139 3.09 -13.72 -6.06
N MET A 140 2.55 -14.83 -5.58
CA MET A 140 2.30 -15.05 -4.16
C MET A 140 3.37 -16.02 -3.68
N ILE A 141 3.96 -15.73 -2.54
CA ILE A 141 5.08 -16.50 -1.98
C ILE A 141 4.75 -16.79 -0.53
N TRP A 142 4.89 -18.04 -0.13
CA TRP A 142 4.91 -18.43 1.27
C TRP A 142 6.36 -18.68 1.68
N GLY A 143 6.71 -18.36 2.92
CA GLY A 143 7.99 -18.70 3.50
C GLY A 143 7.95 -18.69 5.01
N CYS A 144 8.96 -19.31 5.62
CA CYS A 144 9.13 -19.31 7.06
C CYS A 144 10.56 -18.91 7.48
N MET A 145 10.72 -18.55 8.74
CA MET A 145 12.01 -18.30 9.35
C MET A 145 11.98 -18.64 10.85
N GLY A 146 13.14 -18.96 11.41
CA GLY A 146 13.31 -19.21 12.85
C GLY A 146 14.65 -18.69 13.34
N ALA A 147 15.03 -19.08 14.56
CA ALA A 147 16.36 -18.78 15.09
C ALA A 147 17.48 -19.45 14.29
N PHE A 148 17.17 -20.53 13.56
CA PHE A 148 18.06 -21.21 12.62
C PHE A 148 18.29 -20.43 11.31
N GLY A 149 17.57 -19.34 11.07
CA GLY A 149 17.66 -18.54 9.84
C GLY A 149 16.40 -18.62 8.99
N VAL A 150 16.56 -18.40 7.69
CA VAL A 150 15.46 -18.55 6.72
C VAL A 150 15.17 -20.03 6.51
N GLY A 151 13.89 -20.40 6.50
CA GLY A 151 13.44 -21.73 6.15
C GLY A 151 13.14 -21.85 4.65
N LYS A 152 12.42 -22.92 4.31
CA LYS A 152 11.90 -23.11 2.95
C LYS A 152 10.83 -22.09 2.60
N TYR A 153 10.62 -21.94 1.31
CA TYR A 153 9.72 -20.98 0.72
C TYR A 153 9.29 -21.49 -0.65
N CYS A 154 8.05 -21.19 -1.03
CA CYS A 154 7.46 -21.66 -2.28
C CYS A 154 6.63 -20.59 -2.95
N LYS A 155 6.53 -20.69 -4.27
CA LYS A 155 5.64 -19.87 -5.07
C LYS A 155 4.25 -20.52 -5.08
N ILE A 156 3.24 -19.75 -4.69
CA ILE A 156 1.84 -20.18 -4.72
C ILE A 156 1.25 -19.81 -6.08
N ASP A 157 0.92 -20.83 -6.87
CA ASP A 157 0.25 -20.68 -8.15
C ASP A 157 -1.28 -20.73 -7.97
N GLY A 158 -1.94 -19.61 -8.26
CA GLY A 158 -3.40 -19.50 -8.21
C GLY A 158 -3.93 -18.97 -6.87
N ARG A 159 -5.08 -19.50 -6.44
CA ARG A 159 -5.72 -19.11 -5.18
C ARG A 159 -5.34 -20.15 -4.13
N MET A 160 -4.70 -19.68 -3.06
CA MET A 160 -4.44 -20.49 -1.88
C MET A 160 -5.75 -20.94 -1.23
N ASP A 161 -5.91 -22.25 -1.08
CA ASP A 161 -6.95 -22.87 -0.29
C ASP A 161 -6.33 -23.73 0.82
N GLY A 162 -7.17 -24.36 1.64
CA GLY A 162 -6.70 -25.13 2.79
C GLY A 162 -6.01 -26.45 2.44
N GLU A 163 -6.21 -26.99 1.24
CA GLU A 163 -5.56 -28.22 0.78
C GLU A 163 -4.13 -27.90 0.34
N LEU A 164 -3.99 -26.90 -0.55
CA LEU A 164 -2.68 -26.39 -0.94
C LEU A 164 -1.87 -25.90 0.27
N TYR A 165 -2.53 -25.28 1.26
CA TYR A 165 -1.83 -24.88 2.48
C TYR A 165 -1.26 -26.06 3.27
N ARG A 166 -1.97 -27.20 3.33
CA ARG A 166 -1.47 -28.40 3.99
C ARG A 166 -0.27 -29.00 3.24
N GLU A 167 -0.33 -29.04 1.91
CA GLU A 167 0.81 -29.47 1.08
C GLU A 167 2.05 -28.61 1.38
N ILE A 168 1.87 -27.29 1.48
CA ILE A 168 2.96 -26.37 1.86
C ILE A 168 3.49 -26.67 3.27
N LEU A 169 2.62 -26.94 4.25
CA LEU A 169 3.06 -27.29 5.61
C LEU A 169 3.86 -28.62 5.63
N GLU A 170 3.43 -29.60 4.83
CA GLU A 170 4.06 -30.92 4.78
C GLU A 170 5.39 -30.89 4.01
N GLU A 171 5.46 -30.21 2.86
CA GLU A 171 6.67 -30.17 2.05
C GLU A 171 7.67 -29.12 2.54
N GLU A 172 7.19 -27.91 2.84
CA GLU A 172 8.05 -26.76 3.10
C GLU A 172 8.34 -26.60 4.59
N PHE A 173 7.32 -26.65 5.46
CA PHE A 173 7.55 -26.51 6.90
C PHE A 173 8.24 -27.74 7.50
N LEU A 174 7.71 -28.96 7.32
CA LEU A 174 8.42 -30.15 7.82
C LEU A 174 9.76 -30.37 7.09
N GLY A 175 9.84 -30.01 5.80
CA GLY A 175 11.10 -30.01 5.06
C GLY A 175 12.14 -29.06 5.67
N THR A 176 11.72 -27.88 6.15
CA THR A 176 12.59 -26.94 6.88
C THR A 176 13.11 -27.57 8.17
N LEU A 177 12.24 -28.21 8.95
CA LEU A 177 12.64 -28.86 10.20
C LEU A 177 13.65 -29.98 9.94
N SER A 178 13.43 -30.80 8.91
CA SER A 178 14.35 -31.86 8.51
C SER A 178 15.71 -31.33 8.05
N GLU A 179 15.76 -30.20 7.33
CA GLU A 179 17.03 -29.60 6.87
C GLU A 179 17.80 -28.92 8.00
N CYS A 180 17.11 -28.49 9.06
CA CYS A 180 17.70 -27.83 10.21
C CYS A 180 17.99 -28.78 11.39
N ASP A 181 17.79 -30.09 11.22
CA ASP A 181 17.89 -31.11 12.27
C ASP A 181 17.03 -30.78 13.51
N LEU A 182 15.81 -30.28 13.30
CA LEU A 182 14.85 -29.92 14.35
C LEU A 182 13.70 -30.93 14.45
N SER A 183 13.29 -31.26 15.68
CA SER A 183 12.04 -31.99 15.92
C SER A 183 10.85 -31.04 15.95
N VAL A 184 9.67 -31.57 15.66
CA VAL A 184 8.40 -30.85 15.86
C VAL A 184 8.20 -30.48 17.34
N ASP A 185 8.66 -31.32 18.27
CA ASP A 185 8.55 -31.09 19.71
C ASP A 185 9.41 -29.90 20.21
N ASP A 186 10.43 -29.51 19.44
CA ASP A 186 11.35 -28.44 19.80
C ASP A 186 10.85 -27.06 19.34
N VAL A 187 9.80 -27.02 18.52
CA VAL A 187 9.34 -25.82 17.83
C VAL A 187 7.90 -25.49 18.12
N ILE A 188 7.60 -24.19 18.04
CA ILE A 188 6.23 -23.66 18.11
C ILE A 188 5.97 -22.95 16.79
N PHE A 189 4.94 -23.38 16.07
CA PHE A 189 4.61 -22.81 14.78
C PHE A 189 3.71 -21.58 14.92
N GLN A 190 4.10 -20.47 14.29
CA GLN A 190 3.28 -19.27 14.20
C GLN A 190 2.69 -19.13 12.80
N GLN A 191 1.36 -18.99 12.76
CA GLN A 191 0.57 -18.59 11.60
C GLN A 191 -0.41 -17.47 11.98
N ASP A 192 -0.96 -16.77 10.99
CA ASP A 192 -2.01 -15.78 11.23
C ASP A 192 -3.41 -16.43 11.33
N ASN A 193 -4.43 -15.63 11.64
CA ASN A 193 -5.81 -16.11 11.73
C ASN A 193 -6.61 -15.84 10.45
N ASP A 194 -5.97 -15.88 9.27
CA ASP A 194 -6.70 -15.86 8.00
C ASP A 194 -7.67 -17.07 7.96
N PRO A 195 -8.93 -16.89 7.52
CA PRO A 195 -9.88 -17.98 7.36
C PRO A 195 -9.30 -19.26 6.75
N LYS A 196 -8.36 -19.14 5.79
CA LYS A 196 -7.70 -20.28 5.14
C LYS A 196 -6.80 -21.09 6.09
N HIS A 197 -6.21 -20.46 7.11
CA HIS A 197 -5.37 -21.08 8.14
C HIS A 197 -6.20 -21.64 9.32
N THR A 198 -7.44 -21.17 9.46
CA THR A 198 -8.36 -21.56 10.53
C THR A 198 -9.37 -22.63 10.13
N ALA A 199 -9.22 -23.25 8.96
CA ALA A 199 -10.09 -24.33 8.52
C ALA A 199 -9.92 -25.55 9.45
N ASN A 200 -11.01 -26.24 9.78
CA ASN A 200 -10.96 -27.41 10.69
C ASN A 200 -9.93 -28.47 10.25
N LYS A 201 -9.84 -28.73 8.94
CA LYS A 201 -8.88 -29.69 8.37
C LYS A 201 -7.41 -29.30 8.60
N THR A 202 -7.12 -28.01 8.75
CA THR A 202 -5.77 -27.50 9.04
C THR A 202 -5.44 -27.71 10.51
N TYR A 203 -6.40 -27.50 11.42
CA TYR A 203 -6.23 -27.85 12.83
C TYR A 203 -6.08 -29.36 13.06
N GLU A 204 -6.80 -30.17 12.30
CA GLU A 204 -6.61 -31.63 12.30
C GLU A 204 -5.18 -31.99 11.89
N TRP A 205 -4.63 -31.36 10.84
CA TRP A 205 -3.25 -31.60 10.43
C TRP A 205 -2.23 -31.29 11.53
N PHE A 206 -2.33 -30.12 12.17
CA PHE A 206 -1.39 -29.76 13.25
C PHE A 206 -1.49 -30.73 14.43
N LYS A 207 -2.69 -31.22 14.75
CA LYS A 207 -2.90 -32.21 15.79
C LYS A 207 -2.34 -33.59 15.40
N ASP A 208 -2.53 -34.01 14.15
CA ASP A 208 -2.06 -35.31 13.66
C ASP A 208 -0.52 -35.37 13.54
N ASN A 209 0.13 -34.20 13.42
CA ASN A 209 1.59 -34.07 13.35
C ASN A 209 2.22 -33.58 14.67
N ASP A 210 1.44 -33.49 15.76
CA ASP A 210 1.89 -33.03 17.08
C ASP A 210 2.58 -31.64 17.09
N VAL A 211 2.23 -30.76 16.16
CA VAL A 211 2.81 -29.41 16.03
C VAL A 211 2.11 -28.44 16.99
N GLU A 212 2.87 -27.83 17.90
CA GLU A 212 2.34 -26.76 18.76
C GLU A 212 2.12 -25.46 17.97
N ILE A 213 0.91 -24.88 18.05
CA ILE A 213 0.58 -23.61 17.41
C ILE A 213 0.63 -22.47 18.43
N LEU A 214 1.36 -21.40 18.09
CA LEU A 214 1.36 -20.16 18.86
C LEU A 214 0.01 -19.45 18.76
N ASP A 215 -0.65 -19.14 19.88
CA ASP A 215 -1.89 -18.37 19.84
C ASP A 215 -1.62 -16.94 19.34
N TRP A 216 -2.18 -16.60 18.19
CA TRP A 216 -1.89 -15.32 17.53
C TRP A 216 -3.03 -14.31 17.64
N PRO A 217 -2.78 -13.03 17.97
CA PRO A 217 -3.81 -12.00 17.94
C PRO A 217 -4.01 -11.47 16.51
N ALA A 218 -5.27 -11.40 16.04
CA ALA A 218 -5.58 -10.86 14.71
C ALA A 218 -5.07 -9.42 14.50
N GLN A 219 -4.74 -9.08 13.24
CA GLN A 219 -4.22 -7.77 12.81
C GLN A 219 -2.94 -7.34 13.54
N SER A 220 -1.95 -8.23 13.60
CA SER A 220 -0.71 -8.03 14.34
C SER A 220 0.59 -8.16 13.53
N PRO A 221 0.71 -7.48 12.38
CA PRO A 221 1.94 -7.56 11.57
C PRO A 221 3.16 -7.00 12.31
N ASP A 222 2.96 -6.03 13.22
CA ASP A 222 4.05 -5.46 14.03
C ASP A 222 4.62 -6.44 15.08
N LEU A 223 3.89 -7.52 15.38
CA LEU A 223 4.37 -8.61 16.23
C LEU A 223 5.04 -9.72 15.44
N ASN A 224 4.82 -9.83 14.12
CA ASN A 224 5.39 -10.90 13.30
C ASN A 224 6.77 -10.48 12.77
N PRO A 225 7.89 -11.10 13.19
CA PRO A 225 9.21 -10.71 12.70
C PRO A 225 9.43 -11.00 11.21
N ILE A 226 8.71 -11.96 10.61
CA ILE A 226 8.87 -12.28 9.19
C ILE A 226 8.36 -11.14 8.26
N GLU A 227 7.45 -10.29 8.74
CA GLU A 227 7.04 -9.07 8.03
C GLU A 227 8.24 -8.11 7.84
N HIS A 228 9.15 -8.07 8.82
CA HIS A 228 10.40 -7.31 8.71
C HIS A 228 11.39 -7.99 7.77
N LEU A 229 11.44 -9.32 7.74
CA LEU A 229 12.22 -10.08 6.77
C LEU A 229 11.75 -9.78 5.34
N TRP A 230 10.44 -9.83 5.09
CA TRP A 230 9.86 -9.50 3.80
C TRP A 230 10.17 -8.06 3.35
N ASN A 231 10.13 -7.11 4.28
CA ASN A 231 10.53 -5.74 3.98
C ASN A 231 12.03 -5.61 3.64
N GLU A 232 12.91 -6.36 4.31
CA GLU A 232 14.33 -6.43 3.96
C GLU A 232 14.53 -7.03 2.56
N ILE A 233 13.80 -8.08 2.22
CA ILE A 233 13.82 -8.68 0.88
C ILE A 233 13.40 -7.65 -0.18
N ASP A 234 12.28 -6.95 0.02
CA ASP A 234 11.84 -5.89 -0.89
C ASP A 234 12.88 -4.76 -1.00
N CYS A 235 13.53 -4.37 0.10
CA CYS A 235 14.63 -3.41 0.08
C CYS A 235 15.81 -3.90 -0.77
N ARG A 236 16.26 -5.15 -0.59
CA ARG A 236 17.36 -5.74 -1.37
C ARG A 236 17.01 -5.90 -2.84
N LEU A 237 15.80 -6.37 -3.17
CA LEU A 237 15.30 -6.48 -4.55
C LEU A 237 15.34 -5.13 -5.29
N ARG A 238 15.04 -4.02 -4.60
CA ARG A 238 15.10 -2.67 -5.18
C ARG A 238 16.52 -2.16 -5.40
N GLN A 239 17.51 -2.72 -4.70
CA GLN A 239 18.92 -2.36 -4.81
C GLN A 239 19.66 -3.23 -5.84
N LEU A 240 19.09 -4.37 -6.25
CA LEU A 240 19.68 -5.22 -7.27
C LEU A 240 19.82 -4.47 -8.61
N PRO A 241 20.91 -4.74 -9.37
CA PRO A 241 21.06 -4.19 -10.70
C PRO A 241 20.03 -4.80 -11.67
N GLY A 242 19.47 -3.96 -12.53
CA GLY A 242 18.49 -4.38 -13.54
C GLY A 242 17.04 -4.30 -13.07
N ASN A 243 16.14 -3.95 -13.99
CA ASN A 243 14.72 -3.86 -13.70
C ASN A 243 14.10 -5.25 -13.58
N ILE A 244 13.13 -5.41 -12.69
CA ILE A 244 12.28 -6.60 -12.63
C ILE A 244 11.24 -6.49 -13.75
N THR A 245 11.32 -7.35 -14.75
CA THR A 245 10.51 -7.22 -15.98
C THR A 245 9.39 -8.26 -16.12
N SER A 246 9.51 -9.41 -15.47
CA SER A 246 8.52 -10.49 -15.52
C SER A 246 8.29 -11.11 -14.14
N LYS A 247 7.28 -11.98 -14.03
CA LYS A 247 7.02 -12.76 -12.81
C LYS A 247 8.13 -13.76 -12.51
N ASP A 248 8.73 -14.34 -13.55
CA ASP A 248 9.79 -15.34 -13.40
C ASP A 248 11.11 -14.66 -12.99
N ASP A 249 11.45 -13.52 -13.60
CA ASP A 249 12.59 -12.70 -13.17
C ASP A 249 12.42 -12.17 -11.73
N LEU A 250 11.18 -11.86 -11.32
CA LEU A 250 10.88 -11.55 -9.93
C LEU A 250 11.14 -12.73 -9.00
N TRP A 251 10.71 -13.93 -9.40
CA TRP A 251 10.90 -15.15 -8.62
C TRP A 251 12.38 -15.50 -8.48
N ASP A 252 13.14 -15.50 -9.58
CA ASP A 252 14.58 -15.79 -9.58
C ASP A 252 15.35 -14.83 -8.65
N LYS A 253 15.00 -13.54 -8.69
CA LYS A 253 15.61 -12.53 -7.81
C LYS A 253 15.21 -12.68 -6.36
N VAL A 254 13.96 -13.07 -6.07
CA VAL A 254 13.54 -13.37 -4.69
C VAL A 254 14.35 -14.56 -4.16
N GLN A 255 14.50 -15.63 -4.95
CA GLN A 255 15.30 -16.80 -4.57
C GLN A 255 16.74 -16.40 -4.26
N LEU A 256 17.36 -15.59 -5.13
CA LEU A 256 18.71 -15.08 -4.92
C LEU A 256 18.84 -14.31 -3.60
N VAL A 257 17.91 -13.41 -3.32
CA VAL A 257 17.95 -12.57 -2.12
C VAL A 257 17.68 -13.40 -0.87
N TRP A 258 16.69 -14.29 -0.90
CA TRP A 258 16.30 -15.14 0.22
C TRP A 258 17.49 -15.97 0.72
N ASN A 259 18.19 -16.62 -0.21
CA ASN A 259 19.35 -17.47 0.09
C ASN A 259 20.60 -16.67 0.55
N GLN A 260 20.60 -15.34 0.44
CA GLN A 260 21.67 -14.45 0.92
C GLN A 260 21.37 -13.83 2.29
N ILE A 261 20.24 -14.19 2.90
CA ILE A 261 19.92 -13.69 4.24
C ILE A 261 20.69 -14.51 5.26
N ASP A 262 21.40 -13.79 6.11
CA ASP A 262 22.18 -14.37 7.19
C ASP A 262 21.27 -14.83 8.34
N VAL A 263 21.65 -15.93 8.98
CA VAL A 263 21.01 -16.43 10.21
C VAL A 263 21.02 -15.36 11.29
N ASP A 264 22.13 -14.62 11.42
CA ASP A 264 22.28 -13.51 12.35
C ASP A 264 21.23 -12.40 12.15
N PHE A 265 20.76 -12.21 10.92
CA PHE A 265 19.69 -11.24 10.64
C PHE A 265 18.36 -11.72 11.22
N CYS A 266 18.03 -13.00 11.03
CA CYS A 266 16.81 -13.61 11.56
C CYS A 266 16.81 -13.60 13.10
N LEU A 267 17.93 -13.98 13.72
CA LEU A 267 18.11 -13.92 15.17
C LEU A 267 17.87 -12.51 15.72
N LYS A 268 18.51 -11.49 15.12
CA LYS A 268 18.32 -10.09 15.54
C LYS A 268 16.85 -9.66 15.46
N LEU A 269 16.09 -10.15 14.48
CA LEU A 269 14.66 -9.86 14.38
C LEU A 269 13.88 -10.53 15.51
N ILE A 270 14.15 -11.80 15.81
CA ILE A 270 13.48 -12.56 16.86
C ILE A 270 13.84 -12.01 18.25
N ASP A 271 15.09 -11.59 18.48
CA ASP A 271 15.55 -10.99 19.73
C ASP A 271 14.82 -9.67 20.07
N THR A 272 14.16 -9.05 19.09
CA THR A 272 13.30 -7.88 19.36
C THR A 272 11.97 -8.25 20.03
N MET A 273 11.56 -9.52 20.04
CA MET A 273 10.24 -9.95 20.52
C MET A 273 9.93 -9.50 21.96
N PRO A 274 10.80 -9.66 22.96
CA PRO A 274 10.55 -9.16 24.30
C PRO A 274 10.26 -7.64 24.33
N GLN A 275 10.91 -6.87 23.45
CA GLN A 275 10.67 -5.43 23.33
C GLN A 275 9.34 -5.14 22.62
N ARG A 276 9.00 -5.87 21.55
CA ARG A 276 7.70 -5.78 20.87
C ARG A 276 6.53 -6.02 21.84
N ILE A 277 6.65 -7.07 22.67
CA ILE A 277 5.66 -7.39 23.71
C ILE A 277 5.50 -6.24 24.71
N LYS A 278 6.61 -5.68 25.22
CA LYS A 278 6.59 -4.51 26.11
C LYS A 278 5.93 -3.29 25.47
N ASP A 279 6.19 -3.04 24.19
CA ASP A 279 5.62 -1.91 23.46
C ASP A 279 4.11 -2.08 23.23
N VAL A 280 3.63 -3.29 22.94
CA VAL A 280 2.19 -3.59 22.86
C VAL A 280 1.49 -3.35 24.19
N LEU A 281 2.10 -3.77 25.30
CA LEU A 281 1.58 -3.50 26.64
C LEU A 281 1.50 -1.99 26.92
N ARG A 282 2.56 -1.23 26.60
CA ARG A 282 2.62 0.23 26.74
C ARG A 282 1.55 0.93 25.90
N ALA A 283 1.30 0.44 24.69
CA ALA A 283 0.25 0.94 23.79
C ALA A 283 -1.17 0.49 24.19
N GLY A 284 -1.32 -0.32 25.25
CA GLY A 284 -2.60 -0.89 25.66
C GLY A 284 -3.25 -1.70 24.54
N GLY A 285 -2.45 -2.54 23.86
CA GLY A 285 -2.88 -3.36 22.72
C GLY A 285 -2.99 -2.62 21.39
N GLY A 286 -2.59 -1.35 21.33
CA GLY A 286 -2.48 -0.59 20.07
C GLY A 286 -1.36 -1.10 19.15
N TYR A 287 -1.21 -0.44 18.00
CA TYR A 287 -0.03 -0.64 17.16
C TYR A 287 1.21 -0.06 17.81
N THR A 288 2.33 -0.69 17.52
CA THR A 288 3.67 -0.25 17.89
C THR A 288 4.38 0.38 16.69
N GLU A 289 5.63 0.81 16.87
CA GLU A 289 6.46 1.37 15.78
C GLU A 289 7.13 0.33 14.91
N TRP A 290 7.14 -0.93 15.37
CA TRP A 290 7.51 -2.09 14.59
C TRP A 290 6.65 -2.18 13.31
#